data_AF-A0A931T184-F1
#
_entry.id   AF-A0A931T184-F1
#
_cell.length_a   1.000
_cell.length_b   1.000
_cell.length_c   1.000
_cell.angle_alpha   90.00
_cell.angle_beta   90.00
_cell.angle_gamma   90.00
#
_symmetry.space_group_name_H-M   'P 1'
#
loop_
_entity.id
_entity.type
_entity.pdbx_description
1 polymer ?
#
loop_
_entity_poly.entity_id
_entity_poly.type
_entity_poly.pdbx_seq_one_letter_code
_entity_poly.pdbx_strand_id
1 'polypeptide(L)'
;MNAPGRPDILVNLPDAAVSITRIMDRSLNDMLTNGEIDALIGARKPASLGRDPRVRRLFPNYRGLEQEYYRQTGIFPIMHTVVIQEEIYREQPWIAESLYKAFAQAKEVCAAGMRFSSALRYMLPWLHADLEEMEEVFGGDPWPYGLEANRHVLTTLVQYLVEQRLLPRPVPLASCF
;
A
#
# COMPACT_ATOMS: atom_id res chain seq x y z
N MET A 1 -11.01 -7.13 10.50
CA MET A 1 -10.14 -8.30 10.25
C MET A 1 -9.89 -9.11 11.52
N ASN A 2 -9.03 -8.68 12.45
CA ASN A 2 -8.74 -9.39 13.72
C ASN A 2 -9.59 -8.93 14.91
N ALA A 3 -10.61 -8.13 14.63
CA ALA A 3 -11.60 -7.64 15.57
C ALA A 3 -12.93 -7.50 14.79
N PRO A 4 -14.07 -7.40 15.50
CA PRO A 4 -15.36 -7.11 14.90
C PRO A 4 -15.32 -5.89 13.97
N GLY A 5 -16.22 -5.90 12.98
CA GLY A 5 -16.34 -4.83 12.00
C GLY A 5 -16.55 -3.46 12.63
N ARG A 6 -16.15 -2.41 11.91
CA ARG A 6 -16.46 -1.02 12.25
C ARG A 6 -17.49 -0.49 11.26
N PRO A 7 -18.30 0.50 11.64
CA PRO A 7 -19.23 1.12 10.71
C PRO A 7 -18.42 1.89 9.67
N ASP A 8 -18.18 1.25 8.52
CA ASP A 8 -17.60 1.90 7.35
C ASP A 8 -18.73 2.25 6.37
N ILE A 9 -18.63 3.44 5.78
CA ILE A 9 -19.52 3.86 4.71
C ILE A 9 -19.06 3.12 3.45
N LEU A 10 -19.78 2.06 3.05
CA LEU A 10 -19.63 1.53 1.69
C LEU A 10 -20.15 2.60 0.73
N VAL A 11 -19.24 3.15 -0.07
CA VAL A 11 -19.57 4.03 -1.20
C VAL A 11 -19.55 3.15 -2.45
N ASN A 12 -20.63 3.19 -3.22
CA ASN A 12 -20.80 2.51 -4.52
C ASN A 12 -20.64 0.98 -4.47
N LEU A 13 -21.73 0.27 -4.16
CA LEU A 13 -21.76 -1.19 -4.32
C LEU A 13 -21.66 -1.55 -5.82
N PRO A 14 -20.98 -2.65 -6.17
CA PRO A 14 -20.92 -3.10 -7.55
C PRO A 14 -22.32 -3.49 -8.04
N ASP A 15 -22.73 -3.06 -9.24
CA ASP A 15 -23.99 -3.52 -9.86
C ASP A 15 -23.89 -4.95 -10.44
N ALA A 16 -22.85 -5.69 -10.07
CA ALA A 16 -22.68 -7.08 -10.41
C ALA A 16 -23.48 -7.96 -9.43
N ALA A 17 -23.85 -9.17 -9.85
CA ALA A 17 -24.53 -10.15 -9.01
C ALA A 17 -23.57 -10.75 -7.95
N VAL A 18 -23.16 -9.93 -6.99
CA VAL A 18 -22.27 -10.28 -5.89
C VAL A 18 -23.06 -10.22 -4.59
N SER A 19 -23.04 -11.30 -3.81
CA SER A 19 -23.61 -11.29 -2.46
C SER A 19 -22.65 -10.56 -1.52
N ILE A 20 -23.12 -9.48 -0.91
CA ILE A 20 -22.33 -8.67 0.02
C ILE A 20 -23.00 -8.73 1.39
N THR A 21 -22.28 -9.27 2.38
CA THR A 21 -22.74 -9.33 3.77
C THR A 21 -21.80 -8.52 4.65
N ARG A 22 -22.37 -7.56 5.40
CA ARG A 22 -21.62 -6.81 6.41
C ARG A 22 -21.54 -7.62 7.70
N ILE A 23 -20.34 -7.73 8.25
CA ILE A 23 -20.08 -8.45 9.50
C ILE A 23 -19.58 -7.45 10.55
N MET A 24 -20.29 -7.37 11.67
CA MET A 24 -20.09 -6.33 12.69
C MET A 24 -19.90 -6.88 14.11
N ASP A 25 -20.28 -8.14 14.32
CA ASP A 25 -20.32 -8.84 15.60
C ASP A 25 -19.11 -9.74 15.84
N ARG A 26 -18.37 -10.07 14.79
CA ARG A 26 -17.22 -10.99 14.81
C ARG A 26 -16.13 -10.60 13.83
N SER A 27 -14.97 -11.20 14.00
CA SER A 27 -13.81 -10.91 13.17
C SER A 27 -13.73 -11.83 11.95
N LEU A 28 -13.21 -11.31 10.82
CA LEU A 28 -12.95 -12.12 9.63
C LEU A 28 -11.90 -13.22 9.90
N ASN A 29 -11.00 -13.00 10.86
CA ASN A 29 -10.06 -14.02 11.31
C ASN A 29 -10.79 -15.23 11.88
N ASP A 30 -11.80 -15.01 12.74
CA ASP A 30 -12.52 -16.09 13.39
C ASP A 30 -13.38 -16.85 12.38
N MET A 31 -14.02 -16.11 11.46
CA MET A 31 -14.76 -16.71 10.34
C MET A 31 -13.85 -17.61 9.48
N LEU A 32 -12.61 -17.18 9.20
CA LEU A 32 -11.64 -18.00 8.47
C LEU A 32 -11.28 -19.27 9.23
N THR A 33 -11.02 -19.17 10.54
CA THR A 33 -10.64 -20.35 11.37
C THR A 33 -11.80 -21.31 11.63
N ASN A 34 -13.04 -20.80 11.59
CA ASN A 34 -14.27 -21.58 11.73
C ASN A 34 -14.72 -22.23 10.41
N GLY A 35 -14.08 -21.89 9.28
CA GLY A 35 -14.49 -22.37 7.96
C GLY A 35 -15.75 -21.69 7.41
N GLU A 36 -16.10 -20.51 7.92
CA GLU A 36 -17.24 -19.71 7.42
C GLU A 36 -16.88 -18.94 6.14
N ILE A 37 -15.58 -18.66 5.93
CA ILE A 37 -15.03 -18.11 4.69
C ILE A 37 -13.79 -18.91 4.28
N ASP A 38 -13.59 -19.08 2.98
CA ASP A 38 -12.45 -19.85 2.44
C ASP A 38 -11.15 -19.03 2.36
N ALA A 39 -11.28 -17.71 2.21
CA ALA A 39 -10.15 -16.81 1.98
C ALA A 39 -10.39 -15.44 2.60
N LEU A 40 -9.29 -14.73 2.88
CA LEU A 40 -9.29 -13.39 3.45
C LEU A 40 -8.26 -12.53 2.74
N ILE A 41 -8.70 -11.33 2.31
CA ILE A 41 -7.84 -10.27 1.79
C ILE A 41 -7.98 -9.06 2.71
N GLY A 42 -6.86 -8.42 3.07
CA GLY A 42 -6.90 -7.14 3.76
C GLY A 42 -5.54 -6.59 4.17
N ALA A 43 -5.54 -5.37 4.71
CA ALA A 43 -4.31 -4.59 4.99
C ALA A 43 -3.41 -5.15 6.10
N ARG A 44 -3.89 -6.10 6.90
CA ARG A 44 -3.13 -6.74 7.98
C ARG A 44 -3.10 -8.24 7.76
N LYS A 45 -2.18 -8.95 8.42
CA LYS A 45 -2.22 -10.42 8.44
C LYS A 45 -3.31 -10.89 9.42
N PRO A 46 -4.08 -11.94 9.09
CA PRO A 46 -4.97 -12.55 10.07
C PRO A 46 -4.14 -13.11 11.23
N ALA A 47 -4.63 -12.98 12.46
CA ALA A 47 -3.92 -13.44 13.66
C ALA A 47 -3.64 -14.95 13.66
N SER A 48 -4.45 -15.72 12.93
CA SER A 48 -4.29 -17.15 12.74
C SER A 48 -3.11 -17.54 11.84
N LEU A 49 -2.60 -16.64 11.00
CA LEU A 49 -1.46 -16.95 10.11
C LEU A 49 -0.20 -17.26 10.92
N GLY A 50 0.32 -18.48 10.77
CA GLY A 50 1.47 -18.98 11.53
C GLY A 50 1.13 -19.51 12.94
N ARG A 51 -0.16 -19.52 13.32
CA ARG A 51 -0.64 -20.12 14.58
C ARG A 51 -1.58 -21.30 14.33
N ASP A 52 -2.46 -21.19 13.33
CA ASP A 52 -3.32 -22.27 12.89
C ASP A 52 -2.71 -22.92 11.64
N PRO A 53 -2.38 -24.23 11.65
CA PRO A 53 -1.77 -24.91 10.51
C PRO A 53 -2.68 -24.98 9.27
N ARG A 54 -4.00 -24.76 9.43
CA ARG A 54 -4.97 -24.74 8.33
C ARG A 54 -4.93 -23.41 7.55
N VAL A 55 -4.42 -22.34 8.16
CA VAL A 55 -4.36 -21.00 7.56
C VAL A 55 -2.97 -20.75 6.96
N ARG A 56 -2.95 -20.54 5.64
CA ARG A 56 -1.72 -20.29 4.87
C ARG A 56 -1.91 -19.16 3.87
N ARG A 57 -0.80 -18.61 3.38
CA ARG A 57 -0.84 -17.67 2.25
C ARG A 57 -1.31 -18.43 1.00
N LEU A 58 -2.22 -17.81 0.22
CA LEU A 58 -2.63 -18.33 -1.09
C LEU A 58 -1.42 -18.44 -2.03
N PHE A 59 -0.52 -17.45 -1.98
CA PHE A 59 0.74 -17.43 -2.69
C PHE A 59 1.92 -17.55 -1.70
N PRO A 60 2.55 -18.73 -1.56
CA PRO A 60 3.68 -18.91 -0.67
C PRO A 60 4.92 -18.09 -1.11
N ASN A 61 5.17 -18.01 -2.41
CA ASN A 61 6.25 -17.21 -3.01
C ASN A 61 5.78 -15.78 -3.37
N TYR A 62 5.18 -15.07 -2.40
CA TYR A 62 4.66 -13.73 -2.63
C TYR A 62 5.76 -12.75 -3.05
N ARG A 63 6.96 -12.82 -2.46
CA ARG A 63 8.10 -11.94 -2.80
C ARG A 63 8.46 -12.04 -4.29
N GLY A 64 8.65 -13.26 -4.82
CA GLY A 64 8.96 -13.45 -6.23
C GLY A 64 7.82 -13.02 -7.17
N LEU A 65 6.56 -13.24 -6.78
CA LEU A 65 5.41 -12.80 -7.56
C LEU A 65 5.24 -11.27 -7.57
N GLU A 66 5.52 -10.61 -6.44
CA GLU A 66 5.50 -9.15 -6.32
C GLU A 66 6.61 -8.51 -7.17
N GLN A 67 7.81 -9.10 -7.18
CA GLN A 67 8.89 -8.67 -8.07
C GLN A 67 8.52 -8.85 -9.54
N GLU A 68 7.96 -10.00 -9.91
CA GLU A 68 7.54 -10.26 -11.28
C GLU A 68 6.45 -9.28 -11.72
N TYR A 69 5.47 -9.04 -10.86
CA TYR A 69 4.45 -8.02 -11.09
C TYR A 69 5.08 -6.64 -11.33
N TYR A 70 6.04 -6.23 -10.50
CA TYR A 70 6.74 -4.96 -10.69
C TYR A 70 7.52 -4.93 -12.01
N ARG A 71 8.28 -5.98 -12.36
CA ARG A 71 9.02 -6.06 -13.63
C ARG A 71 8.10 -5.97 -14.85
N GLN A 72 6.91 -6.57 -14.77
CA GLN A 72 5.93 -6.57 -15.86
C GLN A 72 5.20 -5.23 -16.00
N THR A 73 4.90 -4.56 -14.89
CA THR A 73 3.96 -3.43 -14.89
C THR A 73 4.62 -2.08 -14.58
N GLY A 74 5.79 -2.08 -13.96
CA GLY A 74 6.41 -0.90 -13.35
C GLY A 74 5.62 -0.34 -12.15
N ILE A 75 4.67 -1.09 -11.59
CA ILE A 75 3.79 -0.63 -10.53
C ILE A 75 4.22 -1.21 -9.19
N PHE A 76 4.66 -0.36 -8.28
CA PHE A 76 4.71 -0.67 -6.86
C PHE A 76 3.60 0.13 -6.14
N PRO A 77 2.68 -0.51 -5.39
CA PRO A 77 1.51 0.16 -4.85
C PRO A 77 1.85 1.37 -3.96
N ILE A 78 1.11 2.47 -4.15
CA ILE A 78 1.21 3.67 -3.32
C ILE A 78 0.85 3.32 -1.88
N MET A 79 1.72 3.66 -0.93
CA MET A 79 1.48 3.38 0.49
C MET A 79 0.62 4.49 1.14
N HIS A 80 1.05 5.75 1.03
CA HIS A 80 0.40 6.91 1.64
C HIS A 80 0.61 8.18 0.81
N THR A 81 -0.37 9.09 0.85
CA THR A 81 -0.29 10.44 0.26
C THR A 81 -0.39 11.48 1.37
N VAL A 82 0.51 12.47 1.34
CA VAL A 82 0.43 13.64 2.22
C VAL A 82 -0.35 14.74 1.51
N VAL A 83 -1.33 15.31 2.19
CA VAL A 83 -2.14 16.42 1.68
C VAL A 83 -2.01 17.63 2.58
N ILE A 84 -2.12 18.82 1.97
CA ILE A 84 -2.10 20.10 2.66
C ILE A 84 -3.50 20.70 2.50
N GLN A 85 -4.05 21.22 3.60
CA GLN A 85 -5.33 21.92 3.51
C GLN A 85 -5.17 23.16 2.62
N GLU A 86 -6.10 23.35 1.70
CA GLU A 86 -6.01 24.38 0.66
C GLU A 86 -5.90 25.79 1.26
N GLU A 87 -6.62 26.07 2.35
CA GLU A 87 -6.57 27.36 3.06
C GLU A 87 -5.15 27.67 3.56
N ILE A 88 -4.50 26.70 4.21
CA ILE A 88 -3.14 26.84 4.72
C ILE A 88 -2.14 27.06 3.57
N TYR A 89 -2.30 26.32 2.46
CA TYR A 89 -1.43 26.48 1.30
C TYR A 89 -1.59 27.86 0.64
N ARG A 90 -2.81 28.39 0.54
CA ARG A 90 -3.07 29.72 -0.02
C ARG A 90 -2.46 30.82 0.85
N GLU A 91 -2.52 30.69 2.17
CA GLU A 91 -1.91 31.64 3.10
C GLU A 91 -0.38 31.54 3.15
N GLN A 92 0.16 30.32 3.02
CA GLN A 92 1.58 30.05 3.16
C GLN A 92 2.11 29.13 2.04
N PRO A 93 2.21 29.59 0.78
CA PRO A 93 2.55 28.72 -0.36
C PRO A 93 3.89 28.00 -0.23
N TRP A 94 4.84 28.60 0.50
CA TRP A 94 6.18 28.04 0.74
C TRP A 94 6.16 26.71 1.53
N ILE A 95 5.06 26.38 2.23
CA ILE A 95 4.98 25.14 3.03
C ILE A 95 5.07 23.88 2.17
N ALA A 96 4.56 23.91 0.94
CA ALA A 96 4.56 22.74 0.07
C ALA A 96 5.98 22.33 -0.30
N GLU A 97 6.80 23.29 -0.74
CA GLU A 97 8.20 23.06 -1.08
C GLU A 97 9.02 22.68 0.17
N SER A 98 8.79 23.36 1.30
CA SER A 98 9.49 23.07 2.56
C SER A 98 9.20 21.66 3.08
N LEU A 99 7.94 21.23 3.08
CA LEU A 99 7.56 19.88 3.49
C LEU A 99 8.11 18.83 2.53
N TYR A 100 8.04 19.07 1.22
CA TYR A 100 8.60 18.16 0.23
C TYR A 100 10.11 17.94 0.45
N LYS A 101 10.88 19.03 0.60
CA LYS A 101 12.32 18.96 0.88
C LYS A 101 12.61 18.24 2.19
N ALA A 102 11.86 18.55 3.25
CA ALA A 102 12.04 17.93 4.55
C ALA A 102 11.78 16.42 4.50
N PHE A 103 10.71 15.97 3.84
CA PHE A 103 10.41 14.55 3.71
C PHE A 103 11.40 13.82 2.80
N ALA A 104 11.83 14.43 1.69
CA ALA A 104 12.86 13.87 0.83
C ALA A 104 14.17 13.68 1.62
N GLN A 105 14.60 14.70 2.37
CA GLN A 105 15.78 14.60 3.22
C GLN A 105 15.62 13.52 4.32
N ALA A 106 14.46 13.45 4.97
CA ALA A 106 14.20 12.44 6.00
C ALA A 106 14.29 11.01 5.43
N LYS A 107 13.76 10.80 4.21
CA LYS A 107 13.86 9.53 3.50
C LYS A 107 15.31 9.15 3.20
N GLU A 108 16.11 10.09 2.69
CA GLU A 108 17.53 9.87 2.43
C GLU A 108 18.30 9.50 3.71
N VAL A 109 18.04 10.19 4.82
CA VAL A 109 18.65 9.87 6.13
C VAL A 109 18.32 8.45 6.56
N CYS A 110 17.05 8.03 6.40
CA CYS A 110 16.63 6.67 6.70
C CYS A 110 17.32 5.65 5.79
N ALA A 111 17.37 5.90 4.48
CA ALA A 111 17.97 5.01 3.50
C ALA A 111 19.49 4.86 3.70
N ALA A 112 20.19 5.96 3.96
CA ALA A 112 21.62 5.94 4.30
C ALA A 112 21.88 5.16 5.60
N GLY A 113 21.01 5.34 6.61
CA GLY A 113 21.10 4.60 7.86
C GLY A 113 20.93 3.09 7.70
N MET A 114 20.07 2.64 6.78
CA MET A 114 19.91 1.21 6.46
C MET A 114 21.14 0.62 5.76
N ARG A 115 21.84 1.42 4.95
CA ARG A 115 23.03 0.99 4.19
C ARG A 115 24.30 0.94 5.03
N PHE A 116 24.26 1.39 6.30
CA PHE A 116 25.42 1.33 7.18
C PHE A 116 25.75 -0.12 7.59
N SER A 117 26.88 -0.63 7.12
CA SER A 117 27.23 -2.06 7.21
C SER A 117 27.92 -2.48 8.51
N SER A 118 28.49 -1.56 9.28
CA SER A 118 29.24 -1.93 10.50
C SER A 118 28.33 -2.31 11.68
N ALA A 119 27.10 -1.76 11.72
CA ALA A 119 26.08 -2.13 12.69
C ALA A 119 24.70 -2.00 12.04
N LEU A 120 24.03 -3.14 11.84
CA LEU A 120 22.73 -3.17 11.17
C LEU A 120 21.72 -2.30 11.93
N ARG A 121 21.07 -1.38 11.20
CA ARG A 121 20.05 -0.50 11.78
C ARG A 121 18.80 -1.25 12.25
N TYR A 122 18.52 -2.40 11.64
CA TYR A 122 17.41 -3.28 11.99
C TYR A 122 17.91 -4.68 12.31
N MET A 123 17.22 -5.38 13.20
CA MET A 123 17.51 -6.77 13.60
C MET A 123 17.06 -7.77 12.51
N LEU A 124 17.48 -7.52 11.27
CA LEU A 124 17.23 -8.35 10.10
C LEU A 124 18.58 -8.86 9.60
N PRO A 125 18.94 -10.14 9.86
CA PRO A 125 20.26 -10.68 9.51
C PRO A 125 20.64 -10.56 8.03
N TRP A 126 19.65 -10.48 7.14
CA TRP A 126 19.82 -10.39 5.70
C TRP A 126 19.52 -9.00 5.13
N LEU A 127 19.49 -7.95 5.97
CA LEU A 127 19.15 -6.58 5.57
C LEU A 127 19.90 -6.13 4.30
N HIS A 128 21.20 -6.38 4.21
CA HIS A 128 21.98 -5.96 3.04
C HIS A 128 21.61 -6.72 1.77
N ALA A 129 21.32 -8.02 1.86
CA ALA A 129 20.80 -8.77 0.72
C ALA A 129 19.42 -8.25 0.28
N ASP A 130 18.57 -7.85 1.23
CA ASP A 130 17.29 -7.23 0.93
C ASP A 130 17.46 -5.84 0.25
N LEU A 131 18.47 -5.06 0.66
CA LEU A 131 18.79 -3.77 0.03
C LEU A 131 19.39 -3.92 -1.36
N GLU A 132 20.25 -4.90 -1.58
CA GLU A 132 20.82 -5.24 -2.90
C GLU A 132 19.73 -5.69 -3.87
N GLU A 133 18.80 -6.55 -3.42
CA GLU A 133 17.66 -6.96 -4.23
C GLU A 133 16.71 -5.78 -4.51
N MET A 134 16.52 -4.88 -3.53
CA MET A 134 15.73 -3.67 -3.75
C MET A 134 16.36 -2.76 -4.82
N GLU A 135 17.69 -2.66 -4.84
CA GLU A 135 18.43 -1.94 -5.89
C GLU A 135 18.21 -2.59 -7.26
N GLU A 136 18.37 -3.91 -7.36
CA GLU A 136 18.19 -4.67 -8.61
C GLU A 136 16.77 -4.56 -9.17
N VAL A 137 15.76 -4.66 -8.30
CA VAL A 137 14.36 -4.69 -8.72
C VAL A 137 13.82 -3.29 -8.99
N PHE A 138 14.13 -2.31 -8.13
CA PHE A 138 13.48 -0.99 -8.15
C PHE A 138 14.38 0.17 -8.58
N GLY A 139 15.67 -0.09 -8.90
CA GLY A 139 16.63 0.98 -9.17
C GLY A 139 16.92 1.85 -7.94
N GLY A 140 16.83 1.24 -6.75
CA GLY A 140 17.23 1.84 -5.48
C GLY A 140 16.14 2.62 -4.73
N ASP A 141 15.02 2.96 -5.38
CA ASP A 141 13.92 3.67 -4.75
C ASP A 141 12.52 3.12 -5.14
N PRO A 142 11.96 2.18 -4.35
CA PRO A 142 10.61 1.67 -4.60
C PRO A 142 9.48 2.67 -4.30
N TRP A 143 9.75 3.79 -3.60
CA TRP A 143 8.72 4.76 -3.20
C TRP A 143 9.08 6.19 -3.61
N PRO A 144 9.22 6.48 -4.91
CA PRO A 144 9.65 7.79 -5.37
C PRO A 144 8.67 8.89 -4.92
N TYR A 145 9.19 10.07 -4.63
CA TYR A 145 8.38 11.24 -4.30
C TYR A 145 8.12 12.10 -5.54
N GLY A 146 6.99 12.79 -5.55
CA GLY A 146 6.59 13.72 -6.61
C GLY A 146 5.63 13.12 -7.64
N LEU A 147 4.96 14.00 -8.38
CA LEU A 147 3.89 13.62 -9.30
C LEU A 147 4.42 12.85 -10.52
N GLU A 148 5.48 13.33 -11.16
CA GLU A 148 5.97 12.74 -12.41
C GLU A 148 6.46 11.30 -12.24
N ALA A 149 7.25 11.05 -11.19
CA ALA A 149 7.75 9.70 -10.89
C ALA A 149 6.60 8.71 -10.58
N ASN A 150 5.45 9.21 -10.10
CA ASN A 150 4.27 8.41 -9.77
C ASN A 150 3.17 8.48 -10.82
N ARG A 151 3.36 9.21 -11.94
CA ARG A 151 2.30 9.50 -12.92
C ARG A 151 1.69 8.21 -13.48
N HIS A 152 2.52 7.23 -13.81
CA HIS A 152 2.08 5.92 -14.29
C HIS A 152 1.15 5.24 -13.26
N VAL A 153 1.64 5.06 -12.03
CA VAL A 153 0.90 4.39 -10.94
C VAL A 153 -0.40 5.12 -10.62
N LEU A 154 -0.38 6.46 -10.54
CA LEU A 154 -1.57 7.27 -10.27
C LEU A 154 -2.59 7.21 -11.41
N THR A 155 -2.13 7.18 -12.67
CA THR A 155 -3.02 7.04 -13.83
C THR A 155 -3.70 5.67 -13.81
N THR A 156 -2.94 4.60 -13.54
CA THR A 156 -3.49 3.24 -13.40
C THR A 156 -4.46 3.16 -12.21
N LEU A 157 -4.16 3.80 -11.08
CA LEU A 157 -5.08 3.87 -9.94
C LEU A 157 -6.41 4.52 -10.34
N VAL A 158 -6.37 5.69 -11.01
CA VAL A 158 -7.60 6.38 -11.46
C VAL A 158 -8.40 5.49 -12.41
N GLN A 159 -7.73 4.80 -13.35
CA GLN A 159 -8.38 3.83 -14.22
C GLN A 159 -9.09 2.72 -13.42
N TYR A 160 -8.39 2.08 -12.48
CA TYR A 160 -8.98 1.03 -11.64
C TYR A 160 -10.14 1.53 -10.79
N LEU A 161 -10.04 2.73 -10.24
CA LEU A 161 -11.14 3.33 -9.46
C LEU A 161 -12.40 3.53 -10.32
N VAL A 162 -12.25 3.87 -11.60
CA VAL A 162 -13.39 3.99 -12.53
C VAL A 162 -13.93 2.61 -12.92
N GLU A 163 -13.06 1.67 -13.28
CA GLU A 163 -13.44 0.29 -13.64
C GLU A 163 -14.16 -0.41 -12.48
N GLN A 164 -13.72 -0.16 -11.25
CA GLN A 164 -14.33 -0.67 -10.01
C GLN A 164 -15.49 0.18 -9.51
N ARG A 165 -15.88 1.24 -10.24
CA ARG A 165 -17.01 2.13 -9.93
C ARG A 165 -16.89 2.88 -8.60
N LEU A 166 -15.68 2.98 -8.07
CA LEU A 166 -15.36 3.86 -6.94
C LEU A 166 -15.34 5.33 -7.38
N LEU A 167 -15.04 5.59 -8.66
CA LEU A 167 -15.22 6.90 -9.30
C LEU A 167 -16.18 6.79 -10.49
N PRO A 168 -17.08 7.77 -10.70
CA PRO A 168 -18.01 7.75 -11.83
C PRO A 168 -17.31 8.06 -13.17
N ARG A 169 -16.16 8.74 -13.14
CA ARG A 169 -15.37 9.13 -14.31
C ARG A 169 -13.92 9.41 -13.90
N PRO A 170 -12.94 9.36 -14.82
CA PRO A 170 -11.56 9.68 -14.49
C PRO A 170 -11.42 11.13 -14.03
N VAL A 171 -10.53 11.35 -13.06
CA VAL A 171 -10.14 12.67 -12.55
C VAL A 171 -8.75 13.02 -13.08
N PRO A 172 -8.56 14.20 -13.72
CA PRO A 172 -7.24 14.62 -14.17
C PRO A 172 -6.27 14.78 -13.00
N LEU A 173 -5.08 14.16 -13.08
CA LEU A 173 -4.09 14.25 -12.00
C LEU A 173 -3.70 15.69 -11.66
N ALA A 174 -3.60 16.57 -12.66
CA ALA A 174 -3.29 17.99 -12.45
C ALA A 174 -4.36 18.77 -11.66
N SER A 175 -5.56 18.20 -11.47
CA SER A 175 -6.59 18.79 -10.61
C SER A 175 -6.51 18.28 -9.15
N CYS A 176 -5.62 17.33 -8.87
CA CYS A 176 -5.45 16.71 -7.54
C CYS A 176 -4.16 17.14 -6.84
N PHE A 177 -3.19 17.73 -7.56
CA PHE A 177 -1.85 18.08 -7.06
C PHE A 177 -1.48 19.51 -7.44
#